data_AF-A0A6N2Y476-F1
#
_entry.id   AF-A0A6N2Y476-F1
#
_cell.length_a   1.000
_cell.length_b   1.000
_cell.length_c   1.000
_cell.angle_alpha   90.00
_cell.angle_beta   90.00
_cell.angle_gamma   90.00
#
_symmetry.space_group_name_H-M   'P 1'
#
loop_
_entity.id
_entity.type
_entity.pdbx_description
1 polymer ?
#
loop_
_entity_poly.entity_id
_entity_poly.type
_entity_poly.pdbx_seq_one_letter_code
_entity_poly.pdbx_strand_id
1 'polypeptide(L)'
;MLFIEYTYNQFCPNAKILDIGCGDGTIWLNNQNKISNNISITLADISLKMLEECQNNTQHLPQIKTIEEADCYYLPYLDKSFDNLEPLYKKKKQLYEYMQKYLNKNNLFYLTTHAGMFVARKRKKCR
;
A
#
# COMPACT_ATOMS: atom_id res chain seq x y z
N MET A 1 -2.21 17.91 12.50
CA MET A 1 -2.24 16.47 12.85
C MET A 1 -3.55 15.91 12.31
N LEU A 2 -3.53 15.41 11.07
CA LEU A 2 -4.70 14.76 10.47
C LEU A 2 -4.82 13.38 11.13
N PHE A 3 -5.70 13.27 12.11
CA PHE A 3 -6.14 11.99 12.63
C PHE A 3 -6.95 11.31 11.53
N ILE A 4 -6.29 10.51 10.69
CA ILE A 4 -6.99 9.54 9.86
C ILE A 4 -7.37 8.41 10.80
N GLU A 5 -8.49 8.54 11.49
CA GLU A 5 -9.13 7.41 12.14
C GLU A 5 -9.61 6.48 11.02
N TYR A 6 -8.92 5.35 10.85
CA TYR A 6 -9.41 4.26 10.03
C TYR A 6 -10.76 3.79 10.57
N THR A 7 -11.84 4.06 9.84
CA THR A 7 -13.17 3.57 10.18
C THR A 7 -13.31 2.09 9.81
N TYR A 8 -12.79 1.26 10.72
CA TYR A 8 -12.95 -0.16 11.06
C TYR A 8 -13.78 -1.16 10.21
N ASN A 9 -14.77 -0.77 9.41
CA ASN A 9 -15.87 -1.67 9.04
C ASN A 9 -16.06 -1.98 7.53
N GLN A 10 -15.04 -1.83 6.68
CA GLN A 10 -15.25 -1.92 5.22
C GLN A 10 -14.42 -2.99 4.45
N PHE A 11 -13.49 -3.69 5.09
CA PHE A 11 -12.74 -4.73 4.38
C PHE A 11 -13.58 -5.99 4.26
N CYS A 12 -13.82 -6.43 3.03
CA CYS A 12 -14.41 -7.74 2.81
C CYS A 12 -13.54 -8.83 3.44
N PRO A 13 -14.13 -9.95 3.89
CA PRO A 13 -13.34 -11.14 4.25
C PRO A 13 -12.38 -11.51 3.11
N ASN A 14 -11.15 -11.90 3.45
CA ASN A 14 -10.07 -12.20 2.51
C ASN A 14 -9.63 -10.99 1.67
N ALA A 15 -9.88 -9.77 2.13
CA ALA A 15 -9.39 -8.56 1.48
C ALA A 15 -7.87 -8.59 1.34
N LYS A 16 -7.42 -8.12 0.18
CA LYS A 16 -6.02 -7.83 -0.09
C LYS A 16 -5.85 -6.32 -0.09
N ILE A 17 -4.98 -5.82 0.76
CA ILE A 17 -4.75 -4.39 0.98
C ILE A 17 -3.36 -4.06 0.49
N LEU A 18 -3.23 -2.90 -0.16
CA LEU A 18 -1.98 -2.30 -0.57
C LEU A 18 -1.93 -0.89 0.01
N ASP A 19 -0.97 -0.61 0.86
CA ASP A 19 -0.74 0.70 1.45
C ASP A 19 0.52 1.31 0.83
N ILE A 20 0.35 2.30 -0.05
CA ILE A 20 1.47 2.95 -0.77
C ILE A 20 1.85 4.22 -0.04
N GLY A 21 3.14 4.36 0.27
CA GLY A 21 3.62 5.39 1.18
C GLY A 21 3.28 5.03 2.62
N CYS A 22 3.46 3.76 3.00
CA CYS A 22 3.10 3.26 4.32
C CYS A 22 3.94 3.86 5.46
N GLY A 23 5.05 4.54 5.14
CA GLY A 23 6.00 5.04 6.11
C GLY A 23 6.53 3.92 7.02
N ASP A 24 6.68 4.24 8.29
CA ASP A 24 7.12 3.33 9.35
C ASP A 24 6.03 2.35 9.83
N GLY A 25 4.89 2.26 9.14
CA GLY A 25 3.78 1.37 9.51
C GLY A 25 3.02 1.78 10.79
N THR A 26 3.26 2.96 11.37
CA THR A 26 2.62 3.43 12.61
C THR A 26 1.10 3.34 12.58
N ILE A 27 0.48 3.58 11.42
CA ILE A 27 -0.97 3.44 11.22
C ILE A 27 -1.45 2.02 11.55
N TRP A 28 -0.75 1.00 11.05
CA TRP A 28 -1.12 -0.40 11.25
C TRP A 28 -0.83 -0.84 12.68
N LEU A 29 0.30 -0.40 13.24
CA LEU A 29 0.67 -0.65 14.63
C LEU A 29 -0.39 -0.07 15.61
N ASN A 30 -0.75 1.19 15.44
CA ASN A 30 -1.74 1.86 16.30
C ASN A 30 -3.14 1.24 16.22
N ASN A 31 -3.43 0.55 15.12
CA ASN A 31 -4.71 -0.11 14.89
C ASN A 31 -4.61 -1.64 14.96
N GLN A 32 -3.53 -2.23 15.50
CA GLN A 32 -3.29 -3.67 15.47
C GLN A 32 -4.45 -4.53 16.01
N ASN A 33 -5.09 -4.09 17.11
CA ASN A 33 -6.22 -4.79 17.73
C ASN A 33 -7.51 -4.70 16.91
N LYS A 34 -7.47 -3.94 15.82
CA LYS A 34 -8.59 -3.60 14.96
C LYS A 34 -8.55 -4.28 13.60
N ILE A 35 -7.44 -4.93 13.29
CA ILE A 35 -7.23 -5.58 12.00
C ILE A 35 -7.88 -6.95 12.02
N SER A 36 -8.82 -7.19 11.10
CA SER A 36 -9.42 -8.53 10.92
C SER A 36 -8.33 -9.55 10.57
N ASN A 37 -8.38 -10.73 11.20
CA ASN A 37 -7.39 -11.80 10.96
C ASN A 37 -7.43 -12.35 9.52
N ASN A 38 -8.54 -12.16 8.81
CA ASN A 38 -8.76 -12.73 7.49
C ASN A 38 -8.46 -11.73 6.37
N ILE A 39 -7.48 -10.84 6.54
CA ILE A 39 -7.03 -9.94 5.48
C ILE A 39 -5.52 -10.09 5.28
N SER A 40 -5.04 -9.68 4.12
CA SER A 40 -3.61 -9.67 3.79
C SER A 40 -3.21 -8.28 3.38
N ILE A 41 -2.18 -7.74 4.02
CA ILE A 41 -1.71 -6.37 3.82
C ILE A 41 -0.31 -6.42 3.20
N THR A 42 -0.11 -5.61 2.18
CA THR A 42 1.19 -5.28 1.60
C THR A 42 1.48 -3.82 1.90
N LEU A 43 2.59 -3.58 2.60
CA LEU A 43 3.10 -2.26 2.95
C LEU A 43 4.21 -1.90 1.96
N ALA A 44 4.07 -0.76 1.31
CA ALA A 44 4.98 -0.33 0.26
C ALA A 44 5.41 1.11 0.49
N ASP A 45 6.72 1.35 0.52
CA ASP A 45 7.31 2.68 0.64
C ASP A 45 8.57 2.76 -0.22
N ILE A 46 8.95 3.98 -0.59
CA ILE A 46 10.19 4.24 -1.33
C ILE A 46 11.40 4.28 -0.39
N SER A 47 11.20 4.70 0.85
CA SER A 47 12.28 4.88 1.80
C SER A 47 12.63 3.55 2.47
N LEU A 48 13.77 2.94 2.08
CA LEU A 48 14.29 1.75 2.75
C LEU A 48 14.43 1.93 4.26
N LYS A 49 14.81 3.14 4.71
CA LYS A 49 14.87 3.48 6.13
C LYS A 49 13.48 3.37 6.79
N MET A 50 12.44 3.90 6.14
CA MET A 50 11.06 3.76 6.63
C MET A 50 10.63 2.29 6.64
N LEU A 51 11.03 1.50 5.64
CA LEU A 51 10.67 0.07 5.59
C LEU A 51 11.37 -0.76 6.65
N GLU A 52 12.60 -0.42 7.03
CA GLU A 52 13.29 -1.02 8.17
C GLU A 52 12.52 -0.76 9.47
N GLU A 53 12.14 0.50 9.70
CA GLU A 53 11.30 0.89 10.85
C GLU A 53 9.91 0.22 10.78
N CYS A 54 9.32 0.13 9.59
CA CYS A 54 8.04 -0.53 9.33
C CYS A 54 8.08 -2.01 9.68
N GLN A 55 9.12 -2.73 9.24
CA GLN A 55 9.33 -4.12 9.59
C GLN A 55 9.44 -4.29 11.10
N ASN A 56 10.22 -3.43 11.77
CA ASN A 56 10.36 -3.49 13.22
C ASN A 56 9.03 -3.28 13.94
N ASN A 57 8.23 -2.32 13.48
CA ASN A 57 6.94 -1.94 14.05
C ASN A 57 5.82 -2.94 13.77
N THR A 58 5.92 -3.76 12.73
CA THR A 58 4.78 -4.56 12.25
C THR A 58 5.05 -6.05 12.09
N GLN A 59 6.28 -6.52 12.34
CA GLN A 59 6.66 -7.95 12.23
C GLN A 59 5.79 -8.91 13.06
N HIS A 60 5.22 -8.45 14.17
CA HIS A 60 4.33 -9.26 15.02
C HIS A 60 2.87 -9.29 14.54
N LEU A 61 2.52 -8.53 13.50
CA LEU A 61 1.18 -8.45 12.94
C LEU A 61 1.03 -9.51 11.83
N PRO A 62 0.31 -10.63 12.06
CA PRO A 62 0.24 -11.72 11.10
C PRO A 62 -0.46 -11.32 9.79
N GLN A 63 -1.22 -10.23 9.77
CA GLN A 63 -1.92 -9.73 8.58
C GLN A 63 -0.95 -9.04 7.60
N ILE A 64 0.20 -8.55 8.06
CA ILE A 64 1.25 -8.00 7.20
C ILE A 64 1.96 -9.17 6.53
N LYS A 65 1.74 -9.32 5.22
CA LYS A 65 2.29 -10.45 4.44
C LYS A 65 3.51 -10.06 3.63
N THR A 66 3.65 -8.79 3.32
CA THR A 66 4.70 -8.28 2.46
C THR A 66 5.00 -6.85 2.86
N ILE A 67 6.29 -6.56 3.02
CA ILE A 67 6.84 -5.21 3.10
C ILE A 67 7.80 -5.12 1.94
N GLU A 68 7.58 -4.18 1.02
CA GLU A 68 8.37 -4.08 -0.19
C GLU A 68 8.80 -2.65 -0.48
N GLU A 69 10.05 -2.50 -0.94
CA GLU A 69 10.49 -1.28 -1.58
C GLU A 69 9.71 -1.11 -2.87
N ALA A 70 8.88 -0.07 -2.90
CA ALA A 70 8.18 0.35 -4.09
C ALA A 70 8.58 1.79 -4.37
N ASP A 71 9.65 1.94 -5.15
CA ASP A 71 9.95 3.21 -5.75
C ASP A 71 8.95 3.48 -6.88
N CYS A 72 7.92 4.25 -6.56
CA CYS A 72 6.95 4.73 -7.53
C CYS A 72 7.52 5.82 -8.47
N TYR A 73 8.73 6.34 -8.20
CA TYR A 73 9.53 7.17 -9.10
C TYR A 73 10.47 6.36 -9.98
N TYR A 74 10.96 5.22 -9.50
CA TYR A 74 11.78 4.24 -10.19
C TYR A 74 11.10 2.87 -10.17
N LEU A 75 10.09 2.72 -11.04
CA LEU A 75 9.81 1.39 -11.58
C LEU A 75 11.15 0.80 -12.07
N PRO A 76 11.41 -0.51 -11.91
CA PRO A 76 12.73 -1.14 -12.04
C PRO A 76 13.44 -1.08 -13.41
N TYR A 77 13.15 -0.10 -14.29
CA TYR A 77 13.69 0.02 -15.64
C TYR A 77 13.93 1.46 -16.14
N LEU A 78 14.09 2.47 -15.27
CA LEU A 78 14.60 3.78 -15.72
C LEU A 78 15.79 4.22 -14.87
N ASP A 79 16.72 4.90 -15.53
CA ASP A 79 18.09 5.20 -15.09
C ASP A 79 18.15 6.15 -13.88
N LYS A 80 18.97 5.81 -12.86
CA LYS A 80 19.04 6.35 -11.49
C LYS A 80 19.46 7.83 -11.35
N SER A 81 19.16 8.70 -12.31
CA SER A 81 19.75 10.02 -12.49
C SER A 81 18.83 11.21 -12.20
N PHE A 82 18.08 11.25 -11.08
CA PHE A 82 17.25 12.43 -10.77
C PHE A 82 17.29 12.83 -9.30
N ASP A 83 17.79 14.06 -9.07
CA ASP A 83 17.98 14.71 -7.76
C ASP A 83 16.71 15.30 -7.11
N ASN A 84 15.53 15.20 -7.77
CA ASN A 84 14.28 15.78 -7.27
C ASN A 84 13.17 14.73 -7.07
N LEU A 85 12.87 14.44 -5.81
CA LEU A 85 11.77 13.59 -5.36
C LEU A 85 10.42 14.35 -5.40
N GLU A 86 9.74 14.38 -6.55
CA GLU A 86 8.40 14.98 -6.65
C GLU A 86 7.28 14.04 -6.18
N PRO A 87 6.37 14.42 -5.25
CA PRO A 87 5.32 13.55 -4.68
C PRO A 87 4.54 12.64 -5.64
N LEU A 88 4.27 11.40 -5.21
CA LEU A 88 3.62 10.30 -5.92
C LEU A 88 2.42 10.69 -6.80
N TYR A 89 1.51 11.53 -6.29
CA TYR A 89 0.29 11.93 -7.01
C TYR A 89 0.58 12.77 -8.27
N LYS A 90 1.80 13.31 -8.43
CA LYS A 90 2.24 14.02 -9.63
C LYS A 90 2.74 13.08 -10.73
N LYS A 91 3.26 11.89 -10.40
CA LYS A 91 3.72 10.87 -11.38
C LYS A 91 2.64 9.82 -11.67
N LYS A 92 1.52 10.29 -12.21
CA LYS A 92 0.28 9.49 -12.38
C LYS A 92 0.49 8.18 -13.14
N LYS A 93 1.26 8.17 -14.24
CA LYS A 93 1.39 6.99 -15.13
C LYS A 93 2.03 5.79 -14.42
N GLN A 94 3.14 5.99 -13.72
CA GLN A 94 3.91 4.94 -13.06
C GLN A 94 3.11 4.31 -11.91
N LEU A 95 2.43 5.15 -11.12
CA LEU A 95 1.49 4.70 -10.10
C LEU A 95 0.39 3.82 -10.71
N TYR A 96 -0.21 4.24 -11.83
CA TYR A 96 -1.22 3.44 -12.52
C TYR A 96 -0.69 2.08 -13.00
N GLU A 97 0.56 2.00 -13.47
CA GLU A 97 1.16 0.73 -13.90
C GLU A 97 1.40 -0.24 -12.73
N TYR A 98 1.93 0.26 -11.61
CA TYR A 98 2.09 -0.53 -10.39
C TYR A 98 0.73 -1.04 -9.87
N MET A 99 -0.26 -0.15 -9.78
CA MET A 99 -1.63 -0.52 -9.39
C MET A 99 -2.24 -1.57 -10.32
N GLN A 100 -2.00 -1.48 -11.64
CA GLN A 100 -2.46 -2.48 -12.60
C GLN A 100 -1.78 -3.83 -12.40
N LYS A 101 -0.47 -3.88 -12.15
CA LYS A 101 0.25 -5.12 -11.84
C LYS A 101 -0.30 -5.77 -10.57
N TYR A 102 -0.50 -4.97 -9.51
CA TYR A 102 -1.07 -5.46 -8.26
C TYR A 102 -2.50 -5.98 -8.45
N LEU A 103 -3.33 -5.25 -9.21
CA LEU A 103 -4.68 -5.71 -9.58
C LEU A 103 -4.62 -7.03 -10.36
N ASN A 104 -3.67 -7.16 -11.28
CA ASN A 104 -3.50 -8.35 -12.09
C ASN A 104 -3.18 -9.59 -11.25
N LYS A 105 -2.31 -9.43 -10.25
CA LYS A 105 -1.95 -10.47 -9.26
C LYS A 105 -3.10 -10.81 -8.30
N ASN A 106 -3.88 -9.81 -7.89
CA ASN A 106 -4.78 -9.93 -6.73
C ASN A 106 -6.28 -9.95 -7.04
N ASN A 107 -6.71 -9.67 -8.28
CA ASN A 107 -8.10 -9.59 -8.78
C ASN A 107 -8.99 -8.49 -8.16
N LEU A 108 -8.82 -8.24 -6.86
CA LEU A 108 -9.47 -7.20 -6.08
C LEU A 108 -8.48 -6.75 -5.00
N PHE A 109 -8.30 -5.45 -4.83
CA PHE A 109 -7.56 -4.91 -3.70
C PHE A 109 -8.10 -3.58 -3.21
N TYR A 110 -7.74 -3.25 -1.98
CA TYR A 110 -7.98 -1.96 -1.35
C TYR A 110 -6.68 -1.16 -1.36
N LEU A 111 -6.74 0.10 -1.75
CA LEU A 111 -5.62 1.04 -1.73
C LEU A 111 -5.86 2.07 -0.64
N THR A 112 -4.87 2.28 0.23
CA THR A 112 -4.88 3.37 1.21
C THR A 112 -3.88 4.45 0.79
N THR A 113 -4.25 5.70 1.04
CA THR A 113 -3.39 6.88 0.90
C THR A 113 -3.70 7.82 2.06
N HIS A 114 -2.85 8.81 2.33
CA HIS A 114 -3.18 9.89 3.28
C HIS A 114 -4.51 10.62 2.99
N ALA A 115 -5.09 10.47 1.79
CA ALA A 115 -6.35 11.09 1.40
C ALA A 115 -7.58 10.17 1.49
N GLY A 116 -7.42 8.89 1.86
CA GLY A 116 -8.53 7.94 2.00
C GLY A 116 -8.29 6.56 1.39
N MET A 117 -9.35 5.76 1.37
CA MET A 117 -9.34 4.36 0.93
C MET A 117 -10.12 4.18 -0.38
N PHE A 118 -9.53 3.45 -1.32
CA PHE A 118 -10.11 3.13 -2.62
C PHE A 118 -10.21 1.61 -2.80
N VAL A 119 -11.20 1.16 -3.59
CA VAL A 119 -11.37 -0.27 -3.93
C VAL A 119 -11.17 -0.45 -5.44
N ALA A 120 -10.26 -1.33 -5.83
CA ALA A 120 -9.95 -1.63 -7.22
C ALA A 120 -10.27 -3.09 -7.54
N ARG A 121 -11.14 -3.31 -8.54
CA ARG A 121 -11.58 -4.63 -8.99
C ARG A 121 -11.43 -4.76 -10.50
N LYS A 122 -10.99 -5.92 -10.99
CA LYS A 122 -11.11 -6.24 -12.42
C LYS A 122 -12.59 -6.25 -12.80
N ARG A 123 -12.98 -5.43 -13.79
CA ARG A 123 -14.30 -5.56 -14.41
C ARG A 123 -14.41 -6.96 -15.01
N LYS A 124 -15.48 -7.70 -14.68
CA LYS A 124 -15.85 -8.85 -15.50
C LYS A 124 -16.14 -8.30 -16.90
N LYS A 125 -15.47 -8.82 -17.94
CA LYS A 125 -15.92 -8.55 -19.32
C LYS A 125 -17.37 -9.01 -19.39
N CYS A 126 -18.30 -8.08 -19.62
CA CYS A 126 -19.62 -8.46 -20.11
C CYS A 126 -19.36 -9.15 -21.46
N ARG A 127 -19.70 -10.44 -21.54
CA ARG A 127 -19.78 -11.15 -22.81
C ARG A 127 -21.01 -10.67 -23.56
#